data_AF-A0A6P4JDZ5-F1
#
_entry.id   AF-A0A6P4JDZ5-F1
#
_cell.length_a   1.000
_cell.length_b   1.000
_cell.length_c   1.000
_cell.angle_alpha   90.00
_cell.angle_beta   90.00
_cell.angle_gamma   90.00
#
_symmetry.space_group_name_H-M   'P 1'
#
loop_
_entity.id
_entity.type
_entity.pdbx_description
1 polymer ?
#
loop_
_entity_poly.entity_id
_entity_poly.type
_entity_poly.pdbx_seq_one_letter_code
_entity_poly.pdbx_strand_id
1 'polypeptide(L)'
;MATQLDYYAILEVSRTATADELKKSYRKLAMKYHPDRNPGDDAAEAKFKEINQAYDILKDEQKRAAYDQYGHAAFEGGGPGPGGFDFSGGFGAGGLGDIFEQMFGDVMGGRRGGRARTGNDIQTHVEITLEEAFAGVKKDVRVITRVACESCHGTGSNDGASGVEVCPSCHGAGKVRAQQGFFVVERPCPTCHGAGKVVKNPCKVCHGEGTIEKERTVEVQIPAGVEDGTRIRLSGEGEAGGNGVPPGDLYIHISIDEHSIFQRDGANIYCRVPLRMAQAALGTEIEVPVIDGSRTKVKVPAGTQTGAHFRLRGKGFSVLRSTARGDMYIQVTVETPQNLSKRQRELLEEFEKEAGITGRVGRLLVEEVQAAGATLSGGTTRKPEAASGLPQGVALFKDMAELAANSDVVIDFTHADTVIPNAQALAAAGTAWVLGTTGLSAEQQTAVNKAAEKIAVVHAANYSPGVTLVQRLAQMMARALPADSYDAEIVEMHHRQKVDAPSGTALAIGEAVAQGRGVNLADVRESGRDGHTGPRKEGAIGFAALRGGQIVGEHEVLFTSADEQIVLGHRAFDRRIFATGAVRAAKWVKGHKPGLYSMEDVLGLPPL
;
A
#
# COMPACT_ATOMS: atom_id res chain seq x y z
N MET A 1 36.21 9.58 -38.87
CA MET A 1 36.14 9.59 -37.39
C MET A 1 35.16 10.69 -37.02
N ALA A 2 34.04 10.37 -36.39
CA ALA A 2 33.09 11.38 -35.95
C ALA A 2 33.73 12.15 -34.78
N THR A 3 33.95 13.44 -34.96
CA THR A 3 34.40 14.35 -33.89
C THR A 3 33.28 14.47 -32.86
N GLN A 4 33.40 13.77 -31.72
CA GLN A 4 32.46 13.91 -30.61
C GLN A 4 32.47 15.35 -30.09
N LEU A 5 31.28 15.90 -29.82
CA LEU A 5 31.10 17.27 -29.33
C LEU A 5 31.56 17.39 -27.87
N ASP A 6 32.13 18.55 -27.52
CA ASP A 6 32.56 18.85 -26.15
C ASP A 6 31.35 18.85 -25.19
N TYR A 7 31.45 18.22 -24.01
CA TYR A 7 30.36 18.15 -23.03
C TYR A 7 29.92 19.51 -22.50
N TYR A 8 30.82 20.49 -22.41
CA TYR A 8 30.45 21.86 -22.07
C TYR A 8 29.62 22.51 -23.18
N ALA A 9 29.94 22.20 -24.44
CA ALA A 9 29.16 22.68 -25.59
C ALA A 9 27.78 22.01 -25.66
N ILE A 10 27.69 20.70 -25.36
CA ILE A 10 26.41 19.97 -25.27
C ILE A 10 25.50 20.56 -24.20
N LEU A 11 26.06 20.94 -23.05
CA LEU A 11 25.32 21.60 -21.98
C LEU A 11 25.18 23.11 -22.17
N GLU A 12 25.60 23.69 -23.29
CA GLU A 12 25.53 25.14 -23.57
C GLU A 12 26.15 26.01 -22.44
N VAL A 13 27.24 25.56 -21.83
CA VAL A 13 27.93 26.25 -20.72
C VAL A 13 29.41 26.47 -21.00
N SER A 14 30.03 27.40 -20.26
CA SER A 14 31.48 27.59 -20.31
C SER A 14 32.23 26.49 -19.54
N ARG A 15 33.51 26.26 -19.89
CA ARG A 15 34.39 25.34 -19.15
C ARG A 15 34.60 25.73 -17.69
N THR A 16 34.44 27.02 -17.38
CA THR A 16 34.52 27.58 -16.02
C THR A 16 33.18 27.57 -15.28
N ALA A 17 32.15 26.90 -15.82
CA ALA A 17 30.82 26.89 -15.20
C ALA A 17 30.83 26.27 -13.80
N THR A 18 30.11 26.91 -12.89
CA THR A 18 29.87 26.41 -11.53
C THR A 18 28.91 25.21 -11.54
N ALA A 19 28.89 24.44 -10.46
CA ALA A 19 27.97 23.30 -10.31
C ALA A 19 26.49 23.72 -10.45
N ASP A 20 26.14 24.92 -9.97
CA ASP A 20 24.79 25.46 -10.07
C ASP A 20 24.42 25.84 -11.52
N GLU A 21 25.36 26.41 -12.28
CA GLU A 21 25.17 26.71 -13.71
C GLU A 21 25.01 25.44 -14.55
N LEU A 22 25.80 24.40 -14.27
CA LEU A 22 25.68 23.09 -14.90
C LEU A 22 24.30 22.48 -14.65
N LYS A 23 23.86 22.47 -13.38
CA LYS A 23 22.55 21.94 -12.98
C LYS A 23 21.40 22.71 -13.60
N LYS A 24 21.51 24.04 -13.69
CA LYS A 24 20.50 24.90 -14.31
C LYS A 24 20.40 24.65 -15.82
N SER A 25 21.53 24.54 -16.51
CA SER A 25 21.54 24.27 -17.94
C SER A 25 21.04 22.87 -18.27
N TYR A 26 21.48 21.85 -17.52
CA TYR A 26 20.98 20.49 -17.64
C TYR A 26 19.45 20.43 -17.50
N ARG A 27 18.87 21.03 -16.45
CA ARG A 27 17.41 21.04 -16.27
C ARG A 27 16.67 21.69 -17.43
N LYS A 28 17.20 22.79 -17.98
CA LYS A 28 16.62 23.49 -19.12
C LYS A 28 16.63 22.61 -20.38
N LEU A 29 17.76 21.97 -20.66
CA LEU A 29 17.94 21.13 -21.86
C LEU A 29 17.22 19.79 -21.73
N ALA A 30 17.26 19.15 -20.55
CA ALA A 30 16.53 17.92 -20.26
C ALA A 30 15.01 18.10 -20.37
N MET A 31 14.45 19.22 -19.92
CA MET A 31 13.02 19.53 -20.14
C MET A 31 12.71 19.81 -21.61
N LYS A 32 13.64 20.40 -22.37
CA LYS A 32 13.43 20.73 -23.79
C LYS A 32 13.42 19.47 -24.67
N TYR A 33 14.31 18.53 -24.39
CA TYR A 33 14.48 17.31 -25.18
C TYR A 33 13.91 16.05 -24.51
N HIS A 34 13.05 16.20 -23.49
CA HIS A 34 12.44 15.06 -22.79
C HIS A 34 11.59 14.20 -23.76
N PRO A 35 11.65 12.86 -23.70
CA PRO A 35 10.85 11.97 -24.54
C PRO A 35 9.34 12.26 -24.48
N ASP A 36 8.80 12.49 -23.27
CA ASP A 36 7.37 12.81 -23.09
C ASP A 36 6.92 14.10 -23.79
N ARG A 37 7.84 15.06 -24.02
CA ARG A 37 7.53 16.33 -24.71
C ARG A 37 7.83 16.28 -26.20
N ASN A 38 8.61 15.30 -26.65
CA ASN A 38 8.97 15.07 -28.04
C ASN A 38 8.76 13.59 -28.41
N PRO A 39 7.52 13.07 -28.34
CA PRO A 39 7.26 11.66 -28.59
C PRO A 39 7.52 11.32 -30.06
N GLY A 40 8.38 10.32 -30.30
CA GLY A 40 8.71 9.82 -31.65
C GLY A 40 9.74 10.65 -32.44
N ASP A 41 10.46 11.56 -31.78
CA ASP A 41 11.57 12.31 -32.39
C ASP A 41 12.94 11.70 -31.99
N ASP A 42 13.49 10.87 -32.87
CA ASP A 42 14.79 10.20 -32.68
C ASP A 42 15.95 11.18 -32.47
N ALA A 43 15.86 12.40 -33.04
CA ALA A 43 16.89 13.42 -32.88
C ALA A 43 16.82 14.10 -31.51
N ALA A 44 15.62 14.28 -30.96
CA ALA A 44 15.44 14.74 -29.59
C ALA A 44 15.92 13.69 -28.58
N GLU A 45 15.65 12.40 -28.83
CA GLU A 45 16.11 11.31 -27.99
C GLU A 45 17.65 11.19 -27.98
N ALA A 46 18.30 11.28 -29.15
CA ALA A 46 19.75 11.27 -29.25
C ALA A 46 20.39 12.44 -28.46
N LYS A 47 19.84 13.66 -28.62
CA LYS A 47 20.31 14.82 -27.84
C LYS A 47 20.07 14.65 -26.35
N PHE A 48 18.93 14.09 -25.95
CA PHE A 48 18.64 13.82 -24.55
C PHE A 48 19.65 12.85 -23.94
N LYS A 49 20.05 11.81 -24.66
CA LYS A 49 21.11 10.88 -24.25
C LYS A 49 22.46 11.59 -24.08
N GLU A 50 22.86 12.41 -25.05
CA GLU A 50 24.11 13.21 -24.98
C GLU A 50 24.11 14.19 -23.80
N ILE A 51 22.99 14.88 -23.54
CA ILE A 51 22.84 15.82 -22.40
C ILE A 51 22.98 15.09 -21.06
N ASN A 52 22.39 13.90 -20.93
CA ASN A 52 22.50 13.09 -19.71
C ASN A 52 23.95 12.62 -19.48
N GLN A 53 24.63 12.17 -20.53
CA GLN A 53 26.03 11.75 -20.45
C GLN A 53 26.95 12.92 -20.08
N ALA A 54 26.78 14.07 -20.72
CA ALA A 54 27.54 15.28 -20.42
C ALA A 54 27.35 15.72 -18.96
N TYR A 55 26.11 15.71 -18.45
CA TYR A 55 25.85 16.09 -17.08
C TYR A 55 26.35 15.07 -16.06
N ASP A 56 26.29 13.76 -16.35
CA ASP A 56 26.81 12.74 -15.43
C ASP A 56 28.32 12.87 -15.22
N ILE A 57 29.06 13.22 -16.27
CA ILE A 57 30.51 13.42 -16.23
C ILE A 57 30.85 14.77 -15.58
N LEU A 58 30.17 15.85 -15.95
CA LEU A 58 30.50 17.20 -15.47
C LEU A 58 29.97 17.53 -14.06
N LYS A 59 28.97 16.80 -13.54
CA LYS A 59 28.45 17.02 -12.18
C LYS A 59 29.37 16.49 -11.08
N ASP A 60 30.22 15.53 -11.41
CA ASP A 60 31.16 14.89 -10.49
C ASP A 60 32.53 15.55 -10.65
N GLU A 61 33.09 16.06 -9.55
CA GLU A 61 34.33 16.84 -9.58
C GLU A 61 35.54 16.01 -10.07
N GLN A 62 35.56 14.70 -9.77
CA GLN A 62 36.64 13.81 -10.19
C GLN A 62 36.50 13.43 -11.68
N LYS A 63 35.28 13.10 -12.13
CA LYS A 63 35.03 12.81 -13.55
C LYS A 63 35.22 14.05 -14.43
N ARG A 64 34.82 15.23 -13.93
CA ARG A 64 35.05 16.52 -14.60
C ARG A 64 36.53 16.82 -14.74
N ALA A 65 37.32 16.63 -13.69
CA ALA A 65 38.77 16.81 -13.75
C ALA A 65 39.43 15.86 -14.76
N ALA A 66 39.01 14.59 -14.79
CA ALA A 66 39.50 13.63 -15.77
C ALA A 66 39.12 14.01 -17.22
N TYR A 67 37.90 14.48 -17.44
CA TYR A 67 37.45 15.01 -18.73
C TYR A 67 38.22 16.26 -19.15
N ASP A 68 38.47 17.19 -18.23
CA ASP A 68 39.21 18.42 -18.48
C ASP A 68 40.67 18.13 -18.85
N GLN A 69 41.25 17.05 -18.31
CA GLN A 69 42.64 16.66 -18.56
C GLN A 69 42.84 15.79 -19.82
N TYR A 70 41.90 14.88 -20.12
CA TYR A 70 42.07 13.87 -21.16
C TYR A 70 40.97 13.86 -22.24
N GLY A 71 39.94 14.71 -22.12
CA GLY A 71 38.80 14.75 -23.03
C GLY A 71 37.98 13.46 -23.00
N HIS A 72 37.30 13.15 -24.11
CA HIS A 72 36.48 11.93 -24.24
C HIS A 72 37.28 10.62 -24.08
N ALA A 73 38.58 10.65 -24.37
CA ALA A 73 39.47 9.49 -24.24
C ALA A 73 39.61 8.98 -22.79
N ALA A 74 39.25 9.79 -21.78
CA ALA A 74 39.18 9.34 -20.38
C ALA A 74 38.19 8.18 -20.17
N PHE A 75 37.24 7.99 -21.09
CA PHE A 75 36.09 7.08 -20.90
C PHE A 75 35.89 6.08 -22.06
N GLU A 76 36.78 6.03 -23.07
CA GLU A 76 36.63 5.19 -24.28
C GLU A 76 37.52 3.91 -24.32
N GLY A 77 38.20 3.55 -23.23
CA GLY A 77 39.22 2.48 -23.22
C GLY A 77 38.79 1.14 -22.62
N GLY A 78 37.96 0.36 -23.31
CA GLY A 78 37.71 -1.06 -23.03
C GLY A 78 38.60 -1.97 -23.89
N GLY A 79 39.79 -2.35 -23.40
CA GLY A 79 40.69 -3.28 -24.09
C GLY A 79 41.76 -3.90 -23.16
N PRO A 80 42.16 -5.17 -23.35
CA PRO A 80 42.93 -5.94 -22.38
C PRO A 80 44.42 -5.55 -22.41
N GLY A 81 44.78 -4.58 -21.56
CA GLY A 81 46.14 -4.27 -21.14
C GLY A 81 46.20 -4.25 -19.62
N PRO A 82 47.35 -4.56 -18.98
CA PRO A 82 47.45 -4.68 -17.54
C PRO A 82 47.28 -3.30 -16.89
N GLY A 83 46.04 -2.98 -16.47
CA GLY A 83 45.68 -1.70 -15.84
C GLY A 83 44.37 -1.06 -16.31
N GLY A 84 43.54 -1.72 -17.12
CA GLY A 84 42.26 -1.16 -17.58
C GLY A 84 41.14 -1.22 -16.52
N PHE A 85 40.65 -0.05 -16.09
CA PHE A 85 39.40 0.08 -15.32
C PHE A 85 38.20 0.15 -16.27
N ASP A 86 37.25 -0.75 -16.08
CA ASP A 86 35.96 -0.75 -16.77
C ASP A 86 35.00 0.25 -16.09
N PHE A 87 34.58 1.28 -16.82
CA PHE A 87 33.58 2.27 -16.39
C PHE A 87 32.25 2.13 -17.16
N SER A 88 31.95 0.95 -17.73
CA SER A 88 30.74 0.71 -18.53
C SER A 88 29.70 -0.21 -17.87
N GLY A 89 29.38 0.04 -16.59
CA GLY A 89 28.32 -0.69 -15.88
C GLY A 89 27.48 0.20 -14.96
N GLY A 90 26.24 0.49 -15.38
CA GLY A 90 25.27 1.25 -14.59
C GLY A 90 24.56 0.42 -13.51
N PHE A 91 24.00 1.15 -12.54
CA PHE A 91 23.13 0.74 -11.41
C PHE A 91 23.81 0.06 -10.21
N GLY A 92 23.72 0.72 -9.05
CA GLY A 92 23.82 0.04 -7.75
C GLY A 92 24.63 0.81 -6.71
N ALA A 93 24.03 1.01 -5.55
CA ALA A 93 24.57 1.72 -4.41
C ALA A 93 25.83 1.08 -3.79
N GLY A 94 26.72 1.93 -3.28
CA GLY A 94 27.69 1.59 -2.23
C GLY A 94 29.01 0.98 -2.71
N GLY A 95 30.13 1.67 -2.47
CA GLY A 95 31.44 1.01 -2.36
C GLY A 95 32.60 1.50 -3.23
N LEU A 96 32.48 2.60 -3.97
CA LEU A 96 33.53 3.02 -4.93
C LEU A 96 34.52 4.10 -4.42
N GLY A 97 34.35 4.61 -3.20
CA GLY A 97 35.26 5.62 -2.63
C GLY A 97 36.64 5.07 -2.24
N ASP A 98 36.69 3.86 -1.69
CA ASP A 98 37.94 3.31 -1.11
C ASP A 98 38.89 2.70 -2.15
N ILE A 99 38.39 2.29 -3.33
CA ILE A 99 39.19 1.61 -4.36
C ILE A 99 39.95 2.62 -5.23
N PHE A 100 39.39 3.80 -5.46
CA PHE A 100 40.05 4.87 -6.21
C PHE A 100 41.16 5.54 -5.38
N GLU A 101 40.99 5.64 -4.06
CA GLU A 101 42.00 6.17 -3.13
C GLU A 101 43.22 5.24 -2.98
N GLN A 102 43.02 3.92 -3.12
CA GLN A 102 44.09 2.93 -2.98
C GLN A 102 44.96 2.75 -4.23
N MET A 103 44.45 3.07 -5.43
CA MET A 103 45.16 2.79 -6.68
C MET A 103 45.82 4.03 -7.32
N PHE A 104 45.31 5.24 -7.07
CA PHE A 104 45.93 6.49 -7.57
C PHE A 104 46.89 7.17 -6.59
N GLY A 105 46.94 6.74 -5.33
CA GLY A 105 47.88 7.26 -4.32
C GLY A 105 49.33 6.79 -4.49
N ASP A 106 49.58 5.71 -5.24
CA ASP A 106 50.88 5.04 -5.29
C ASP A 106 51.78 5.45 -6.48
N VAL A 107 51.29 6.25 -7.43
CA VAL A 107 52.02 6.56 -8.69
C VAL A 107 52.59 8.00 -8.73
N MET A 108 52.14 8.92 -7.86
CA MET A 108 52.61 10.30 -7.84
C MET A 108 52.94 10.77 -6.41
N GLY A 109 54.18 10.52 -5.97
CA GLY A 109 54.77 11.27 -4.86
C GLY A 109 55.32 10.42 -3.71
N GLY A 110 56.63 10.18 -3.75
CA GLY A 110 57.36 9.73 -2.57
C GLY A 110 57.25 10.74 -1.41
N ARG A 111 57.05 10.21 -0.20
CA ARG A 111 57.10 10.88 1.12
C ARG A 111 56.03 11.96 1.39
N ARG A 112 54.87 11.53 1.88
CA ARG A 112 54.04 12.13 2.95
C ARG A 112 52.67 11.43 2.94
N GLY A 113 52.08 10.94 4.02
CA GLY A 113 52.53 10.59 5.35
C GLY A 113 51.69 9.38 5.75
N GLY A 114 52.07 8.66 6.81
CA GLY A 114 51.14 7.70 7.39
C GLY A 114 49.82 8.42 7.63
N ARG A 115 48.71 7.91 7.05
CA ARG A 115 47.36 8.21 7.56
C ARG A 115 47.52 8.12 9.08
N ALA A 116 47.32 9.23 9.79
CA ALA A 116 47.44 9.23 11.24
C ALA A 116 46.55 8.07 11.68
N ARG A 117 47.18 6.99 12.18
CA ARG A 117 46.42 5.85 12.64
C ARG A 117 45.53 6.43 13.72
N THR A 118 44.22 6.35 13.53
CA THR A 118 43.22 6.56 14.58
C THR A 118 42.86 5.18 15.11
N GLY A 119 42.27 5.14 16.29
CA GLY A 119 41.63 3.92 16.75
C GLY A 119 40.43 3.56 15.88
N ASN A 120 39.91 2.35 16.07
CA ASN A 120 38.79 1.86 15.28
C ASN A 120 37.51 2.60 15.67
N ASP A 121 36.65 2.81 14.69
CA ASP A 121 35.30 3.32 14.92
C ASP A 121 34.41 2.22 15.51
N ILE A 122 33.51 2.62 16.39
CA ILE A 122 32.55 1.72 17.04
C ILE A 122 31.14 2.11 16.60
N GLN A 123 30.27 1.12 16.45
CA GLN A 123 28.85 1.33 16.18
C GLN A 123 28.02 0.71 17.31
N THR A 124 26.99 1.44 17.75
CA THR A 124 26.02 0.94 18.71
C THR A 124 24.61 1.37 18.32
N HIS A 125 23.63 0.65 18.83
CA HIS A 125 22.20 0.89 18.58
C HIS A 125 21.53 1.43 19.84
N VAL A 126 20.66 2.41 19.66
CA VAL A 126 19.84 2.98 20.73
C VAL A 126 18.40 3.01 20.27
N GLU A 127 17.56 2.32 21.03
CA GLU A 127 16.12 2.34 20.86
C GLU A 127 15.52 3.54 21.62
N ILE A 128 14.63 4.27 20.97
CA ILE A 128 13.88 5.39 21.56
C ILE A 128 12.40 5.26 21.24
N THR A 129 11.54 5.78 22.12
CA THR A 129 10.11 5.82 21.82
C THR A 129 9.78 6.96 20.86
N LEU A 130 8.59 6.90 20.26
CA LEU A 130 8.12 7.94 19.36
C LEU A 130 7.94 9.31 20.07
N GLU A 131 7.58 9.30 21.35
CA GLU A 131 7.48 10.49 22.21
C GLU A 131 8.85 11.09 22.51
N GLU A 132 9.86 10.25 22.79
CA GLU A 132 11.24 10.69 22.97
C GLU A 132 11.78 11.32 21.67
N ALA A 133 11.48 10.71 20.51
CA ALA A 133 11.83 11.28 19.21
C ALA A 133 11.12 12.62 18.94
N PHE A 134 9.92 12.81 19.50
CA PHE A 134 9.14 14.04 19.34
C PHE A 134 9.65 15.19 20.22
N ALA A 135 9.96 14.92 21.48
CA ALA A 135 10.44 15.92 22.43
C ALA A 135 11.95 16.18 22.34
N GLY A 136 12.71 15.19 21.87
CA GLY A 136 14.16 15.11 22.05
C GLY A 136 14.50 14.61 23.45
N VAL A 137 15.58 13.83 23.56
CA VAL A 137 15.97 13.18 24.83
C VAL A 137 17.49 13.14 24.97
N LYS A 138 17.97 13.16 26.21
CA LYS A 138 19.35 12.79 26.55
C LYS A 138 19.35 11.37 27.06
N LYS A 139 20.11 10.48 26.43
CA LYS A 139 20.25 9.08 26.86
C LYS A 139 21.71 8.74 27.18
N ASP A 140 21.87 7.98 28.24
CA ASP A 140 23.14 7.37 28.62
C ASP A 140 23.29 6.02 27.93
N VAL A 141 24.25 5.93 27.01
CA VAL A 141 24.50 4.73 26.21
C VAL A 141 25.73 4.02 26.76
N ARG A 142 25.56 2.76 27.14
CA ARG A 142 26.68 1.93 27.59
C ARG A 142 27.34 1.28 26.39
N VAL A 143 28.64 1.47 26.26
CA VAL A 143 29.45 0.95 25.16
C VAL A 143 30.65 0.22 25.75
N ILE A 144 30.85 -1.01 25.30
CA ILE A 144 32.06 -1.77 25.58
C ILE A 144 33.09 -1.34 24.54
N THR A 145 34.18 -0.73 24.99
CA THR A 145 35.23 -0.20 24.12
C THR A 145 36.62 -0.49 24.68
N ARG A 146 37.62 -0.55 23.80
CA ARG A 146 39.03 -0.61 24.19
C ARG A 146 39.53 0.79 24.53
N VAL A 147 39.93 0.99 25.79
CA VAL A 147 40.55 2.22 26.28
C VAL A 147 42.06 2.04 26.43
N ALA A 148 42.81 3.15 26.41
CA ALA A 148 44.23 3.10 26.72
C ALA A 148 44.45 2.56 28.14
N CYS A 149 45.37 1.60 28.29
CA CYS A 149 45.68 1.01 29.59
C CYS A 149 46.26 2.07 30.52
N GLU A 150 45.58 2.34 31.64
CA GLU A 150 45.98 3.35 32.63
C GLU A 150 47.36 3.05 33.25
N SER A 151 47.71 1.77 33.43
CA SER A 151 48.98 1.35 34.05
C SER A 151 50.21 1.56 33.18
N CYS A 152 50.08 1.55 31.85
CA CYS A 152 51.19 1.75 30.92
C CYS A 152 51.00 2.95 29.98
N HIS A 153 49.92 3.72 30.17
CA HIS A 153 49.50 4.84 29.33
C HIS A 153 49.50 4.53 27.83
N GLY A 154 49.03 3.34 27.45
CA GLY A 154 48.95 2.93 26.04
C GLY A 154 50.24 2.31 25.46
N THR A 155 51.35 2.28 26.19
CA THR A 155 52.65 1.81 25.67
C THR A 155 52.76 0.29 25.55
N GLY A 156 51.91 -0.46 26.26
CA GLY A 156 51.97 -1.92 26.33
C GLY A 156 53.11 -2.45 27.21
N SER A 157 53.97 -1.60 27.78
CA SER A 157 55.10 -2.01 28.62
C SER A 157 54.95 -1.57 30.08
N ASN A 158 55.42 -2.39 31.03
CA ASN A 158 55.55 -1.95 32.43
C ASN A 158 56.58 -0.83 32.61
N ASP A 159 57.56 -0.73 31.72
CA ASP A 159 58.65 0.24 31.80
C ASP A 159 58.34 1.51 30.98
N GLY A 160 57.06 1.75 30.66
CA GLY A 160 56.61 2.89 29.87
C GLY A 160 57.22 2.94 28.47
N ALA A 161 57.43 4.14 27.95
CA ALA A 161 57.98 4.33 26.60
C ALA A 161 59.40 3.77 26.43
N SER A 162 60.18 3.69 27.51
CA SER A 162 61.53 3.11 27.53
C SER A 162 61.57 1.59 27.32
N GLY A 163 60.46 0.88 27.55
CA GLY A 163 60.36 -0.57 27.34
C GLY A 163 59.96 -0.98 25.91
N VAL A 164 59.80 -0.01 25.01
CA VAL A 164 59.35 -0.21 23.63
C VAL A 164 60.46 0.19 22.67
N GLU A 165 61.00 -0.79 21.94
CA GLU A 165 62.07 -0.57 20.96
C GLU A 165 61.58 -0.78 19.54
N VAL A 166 62.21 -0.10 18.58
CA VAL A 166 61.94 -0.32 17.16
C VAL A 166 62.35 -1.76 16.81
N CYS A 167 61.46 -2.48 16.13
CA CYS A 167 61.71 -3.89 15.83
C CYS A 167 62.99 -4.03 14.98
N PRO A 168 64.01 -4.77 15.43
CA PRO A 168 65.28 -4.87 14.73
C PRO A 168 65.16 -5.62 13.39
N SER A 169 64.18 -6.52 13.25
CA SER A 169 63.99 -7.36 12.06
C SER A 169 63.31 -6.64 10.89
N CYS A 170 62.50 -5.62 11.16
CA CYS A 170 61.81 -4.84 10.12
C CYS A 170 62.12 -3.34 10.17
N HIS A 171 62.99 -2.91 11.09
CA HIS A 171 63.36 -1.52 11.32
C HIS A 171 62.16 -0.56 11.44
N GLY A 172 61.07 -1.01 12.06
CA GLY A 172 59.85 -0.21 12.22
C GLY A 172 58.82 -0.37 11.10
N ALA A 173 59.13 -1.07 10.01
CA ALA A 173 58.24 -1.22 8.87
C ALA A 173 57.05 -2.16 9.11
N GLY A 174 57.10 -3.01 10.14
CA GLY A 174 56.05 -4.00 10.48
C GLY A 174 55.93 -5.17 9.50
N LYS A 175 56.52 -5.07 8.31
CA LYS A 175 56.49 -6.08 7.25
C LYS A 175 57.90 -6.47 6.83
N VAL A 176 58.06 -7.72 6.41
CA VAL A 176 59.31 -8.26 5.85
C VAL A 176 59.00 -8.85 4.47
N ARG A 177 59.89 -8.64 3.51
CA ARG A 177 59.74 -9.17 2.16
C ARG A 177 60.35 -10.57 2.12
N ALA A 178 59.53 -11.57 1.81
CA ALA A 178 59.99 -12.93 1.59
C ALA A 178 60.00 -13.21 0.08
N GLN A 179 61.17 -13.50 -0.47
CA GLN A 179 61.33 -13.82 -1.88
C GLN A 179 61.25 -15.35 -2.05
N GLN A 180 60.26 -15.82 -2.81
CA GLN A 180 60.11 -17.23 -3.14
C GLN A 180 60.11 -17.35 -4.67
N GLY A 181 61.28 -17.70 -5.24
CA GLY A 181 61.51 -17.67 -6.68
C GLY A 181 61.51 -16.24 -7.24
N PHE A 182 60.77 -16.01 -8.32
CA PHE A 182 60.62 -14.71 -8.99
C PHE A 182 59.48 -13.85 -8.43
N PHE A 183 58.76 -14.32 -7.40
CA PHE A 183 57.73 -13.55 -6.69
C PHE A 183 58.24 -13.04 -5.35
N VAL A 184 58.05 -11.74 -5.09
CA VAL A 184 58.28 -11.11 -3.78
C VAL A 184 56.94 -11.00 -3.07
N VAL A 185 56.78 -11.73 -1.98
CA VAL A 185 55.57 -11.69 -1.16
C VAL A 185 55.89 -10.94 0.13
N GLU A 186 55.16 -9.86 0.37
CA GLU A 186 55.25 -9.13 1.62
C GLU A 186 54.46 -9.87 2.71
N ARG A 187 55.11 -10.16 3.84
CA ARG A 187 54.49 -10.83 4.98
C ARG A 187 54.66 -9.99 6.24
N PRO A 188 53.74 -10.08 7.23
CA PRO A 188 53.96 -9.47 8.54
C PRO A 188 55.29 -9.93 9.14
N CYS A 189 56.04 -9.01 9.73
CA CYS A 189 57.31 -9.31 10.38
C CYS A 189 57.10 -10.37 11.47
N PRO A 190 57.82 -11.51 11.46
CA PRO A 190 57.61 -12.59 12.44
C PRO A 190 58.04 -12.19 13.86
N THR A 191 58.90 -11.18 14.01
CA THR A 191 59.41 -10.71 15.31
C THR A 191 58.48 -9.73 16.02
N CYS A 192 57.68 -8.95 15.29
CA CYS A 192 56.77 -7.98 15.87
C CYS A 192 55.31 -8.16 15.42
N HIS A 193 55.02 -9.23 14.68
CA HIS A 193 53.70 -9.58 14.14
C HIS A 193 52.97 -8.42 13.44
N GLY A 194 53.69 -7.55 12.72
CA GLY A 194 53.07 -6.36 12.07
C GLY A 194 53.20 -5.04 12.82
N ALA A 195 53.52 -5.04 14.12
CA ALA A 195 53.47 -3.83 14.97
C ALA A 195 54.61 -2.83 14.73
N GLY A 196 55.73 -3.25 14.14
CA GLY A 196 56.93 -2.41 13.93
C GLY A 196 57.75 -2.11 15.19
N LYS A 197 57.25 -2.45 16.37
CA LYS A 197 57.93 -2.27 17.66
C LYS A 197 57.91 -3.58 18.46
N VAL A 198 58.87 -3.75 19.36
CA VAL A 198 58.97 -4.90 20.26
C VAL A 198 58.91 -4.39 21.70
N VAL A 199 58.02 -4.99 22.49
CA VAL A 199 57.84 -4.68 23.91
C VAL A 199 58.68 -5.67 24.73
N LYS A 200 59.72 -5.19 25.42
CA LYS A 200 60.63 -6.07 26.19
C LYS A 200 59.99 -6.63 27.46
N ASN A 201 59.26 -5.78 28.17
CA ASN A 201 58.60 -6.12 29.43
C ASN A 201 57.10 -5.82 29.29
N PRO A 202 56.28 -6.79 28.83
CA PRO A 202 54.85 -6.59 28.61
C PRO A 202 54.14 -6.14 29.89
N CYS A 203 53.23 -5.18 29.76
CA CYS A 203 52.43 -4.69 30.87
C CYS A 203 51.64 -5.84 31.50
N LYS A 204 51.62 -5.94 32.83
CA LYS A 204 50.91 -7.02 33.53
C LYS A 204 49.38 -6.92 33.43
N VAL A 205 48.85 -5.74 33.13
CA VAL A 205 47.40 -5.45 33.09
C VAL A 205 46.82 -5.65 31.69
N CYS A 206 47.52 -5.21 30.65
CA CYS A 206 47.06 -5.36 29.26
C CYS A 206 47.85 -6.42 28.46
N HIS A 207 48.75 -7.16 29.12
CA HIS A 207 49.58 -8.22 28.53
C HIS A 207 50.36 -7.83 27.26
N GLY A 208 50.75 -6.56 27.12
CA GLY A 208 51.47 -6.08 25.94
C GLY A 208 50.61 -5.35 24.89
N GLU A 209 49.27 -5.38 24.99
CA GLU A 209 48.38 -4.79 23.97
C GLU A 209 48.33 -3.25 24.00
N GLY A 210 48.60 -2.62 25.14
CA GLY A 210 48.48 -1.18 25.33
C GLY A 210 47.04 -0.68 25.56
N THR A 211 46.03 -1.48 25.25
CA THR A 211 44.61 -1.18 25.50
C THR A 211 43.98 -2.23 26.41
N ILE A 212 42.90 -1.85 27.10
CA ILE A 212 42.07 -2.77 27.89
C ILE A 212 40.60 -2.56 27.54
N GLU A 213 39.81 -3.62 27.57
CA GLU A 213 38.36 -3.53 27.41
C GLU A 213 37.73 -2.94 28.67
N LYS A 214 36.91 -1.91 28.52
CA LYS A 214 36.21 -1.24 29.61
C LYS A 214 34.81 -0.83 29.16
N GLU A 215 33.82 -1.05 30.00
CA GLU A 215 32.47 -0.50 29.80
C GLU A 215 32.51 1.00 30.13
N ARG A 216 32.05 1.83 29.20
CA ARG A 216 31.91 3.28 29.36
C ARG A 216 30.47 3.68 29.10
N THR A 217 29.99 4.66 29.85
CA THR A 217 28.72 5.32 29.60
C THR A 217 28.98 6.65 28.90
N VAL A 218 28.31 6.87 27.76
CA VAL A 218 28.41 8.10 26.98
C VAL A 218 27.02 8.77 26.95
N GLU A 219 26.93 10.03 27.35
CA GLU A 219 25.69 10.82 27.22
C GLU A 219 25.52 11.25 25.77
N VAL A 220 24.34 10.97 25.19
CA VAL A 220 24.00 11.29 23.82
C VAL A 220 22.78 12.20 23.81
N GLN A 221 22.92 13.35 23.18
CA GLN A 221 21.81 14.27 22.97
C GLN A 221 21.13 13.96 21.63
N ILE A 222 19.92 13.40 21.70
CA ILE A 222 19.09 13.07 20.55
C ILE A 222 18.14 14.24 20.27
N PRO A 223 18.26 14.92 19.11
CA PRO A 223 17.43 16.09 18.81
C PRO A 223 15.97 15.72 18.54
N ALA A 224 15.07 16.63 18.88
CA ALA A 224 13.64 16.51 18.53
C ALA A 224 13.45 16.45 17.01
N GLY A 225 12.56 15.58 16.54
CA GLY A 225 12.29 15.37 15.12
C GLY A 225 13.21 14.36 14.43
N VAL A 226 14.08 13.66 15.17
CA VAL A 226 14.97 12.64 14.61
C VAL A 226 14.20 11.53 13.89
N GLU A 227 14.67 11.07 12.75
CA GLU A 227 14.03 9.99 11.97
C GLU A 227 14.62 8.63 12.31
N ASP A 228 13.86 7.58 12.04
CA ASP A 228 14.34 6.21 12.20
C ASP A 228 15.57 5.94 11.31
N GLY A 229 16.56 5.22 11.83
CA GLY A 229 17.82 4.97 11.15
C GLY A 229 18.80 6.16 11.14
N THR A 230 18.48 7.28 11.80
CA THR A 230 19.41 8.41 11.92
C THR A 230 20.70 7.99 12.62
N ARG A 231 21.84 8.43 12.09
CA ARG A 231 23.17 8.19 12.66
C ARG A 231 23.70 9.43 13.35
N ILE A 232 24.03 9.32 14.63
CA ILE A 232 24.71 10.36 15.41
C ILE A 232 26.18 9.98 15.57
N ARG A 233 27.09 10.89 15.23
CA ARG A 233 28.54 10.71 15.38
C ARG A 233 29.03 11.45 16.62
N LEU A 234 29.69 10.74 17.51
CA LEU A 234 30.43 11.29 18.66
C LEU A 234 31.92 11.15 18.38
N SER A 235 32.57 12.29 18.16
CA SER A 235 33.97 12.30 17.72
C SER A 235 34.92 11.96 18.87
N GLY A 236 35.85 11.03 18.64
CA GLY A 236 36.86 10.62 19.63
C GLY A 236 36.34 9.68 20.73
N GLU A 237 35.12 9.17 20.61
CA GLU A 237 34.50 8.23 21.57
C GLU A 237 34.56 6.76 21.12
N GLY A 238 35.27 6.46 20.03
CA GLY A 238 35.53 5.10 19.55
C GLY A 238 36.65 4.38 20.31
N GLU A 239 37.28 3.38 19.70
CA GLU A 239 38.37 2.64 20.35
C GLU A 239 39.64 3.49 20.44
N ALA A 240 40.42 3.29 21.50
CA ALA A 240 41.77 3.81 21.56
C ALA A 240 42.69 2.99 20.63
N GLY A 241 43.42 3.63 19.72
CA GLY A 241 44.35 2.92 18.82
C GLY A 241 45.77 2.74 19.38
N GLY A 242 45.95 2.86 20.71
CA GLY A 242 47.23 2.69 21.39
C GLY A 242 48.09 3.97 21.50
N ASN A 243 49.38 3.81 21.77
CA ASN A 243 50.27 4.94 22.11
C ASN A 243 50.40 5.98 20.99
N GLY A 244 49.96 7.22 21.27
CA GLY A 244 50.09 8.38 20.37
C GLY A 244 49.07 8.41 19.22
N VAL A 245 48.13 7.47 19.21
CA VAL A 245 47.06 7.36 18.21
C VAL A 245 45.76 7.93 18.80
N PRO A 246 45.15 8.95 18.17
CA PRO A 246 43.84 9.46 18.59
C PRO A 246 42.78 8.35 18.56
N PRO A 247 41.79 8.35 19.46
CA PRO A 247 40.67 7.40 19.39
C PRO A 247 39.88 7.53 18.08
N GLY A 248 39.20 6.45 17.69
CA GLY A 248 38.20 6.48 16.63
C GLY A 248 36.92 7.21 17.07
N ASP A 249 35.86 7.09 16.27
CA ASP A 249 34.56 7.70 16.55
C ASP A 249 33.50 6.66 16.96
N LEU A 250 32.50 7.10 17.72
CA LEU A 250 31.32 6.31 18.05
C LEU A 250 30.14 6.75 17.18
N TYR A 251 29.59 5.82 16.40
CA TYR A 251 28.37 6.01 15.63
C TYR A 251 27.20 5.35 16.33
N ILE A 252 26.17 6.14 16.57
CA ILE A 252 24.97 5.71 17.26
C ILE A 252 23.84 5.67 16.25
N HIS A 253 23.33 4.48 16.00
CA HIS A 253 22.18 4.24 15.16
C HIS A 253 20.92 4.30 16.01
N ILE A 254 20.04 5.23 15.69
CA ILE A 254 18.76 5.38 16.36
C ILE A 254 17.73 4.48 15.70
N SER A 255 17.06 3.67 16.51
CA SER A 255 15.86 2.93 16.13
C SER A 255 14.67 3.50 16.90
N ILE A 256 13.57 3.83 16.21
CA ILE A 256 12.36 4.32 16.86
C ILE A 256 11.37 3.18 17.00
N ASP A 257 10.90 2.94 18.23
CA ASP A 257 9.92 1.91 18.50
C ASP A 257 8.58 2.20 17.81
N GLU A 258 7.93 1.14 17.32
CA GLU A 258 6.59 1.25 16.78
C GLU A 258 5.60 1.67 17.87
N HIS A 259 4.82 2.71 17.60
CA HIS A 259 3.84 3.22 18.55
C HIS A 259 2.45 2.64 18.26
N SER A 260 1.74 2.21 19.31
CA SER A 260 0.42 1.55 19.21
C SER A 260 -0.71 2.42 18.63
N ILE A 261 -0.71 3.72 18.94
CA ILE A 261 -1.73 4.69 18.49
C ILE A 261 -1.29 5.54 17.29
N PHE A 262 -0.02 5.93 17.23
CA PHE A 262 0.49 6.92 16.29
C PHE A 262 1.41 6.30 15.25
N GLN A 263 1.24 6.73 14.01
CA GLN A 263 2.11 6.39 12.90
C GLN A 263 2.73 7.67 12.34
N ARG A 264 4.06 7.71 12.22
CA ARG A 264 4.78 8.87 11.68
C ARG A 264 5.05 8.69 10.19
N ASP A 265 4.85 9.76 9.42
CA ASP A 265 5.30 9.89 8.03
C ASP A 265 5.93 11.28 7.84
N GLY A 266 7.26 11.30 7.76
CA GLY A 266 8.07 12.52 7.75
C GLY A 266 7.78 13.40 8.98
N ALA A 267 7.31 14.62 8.74
CA ALA A 267 6.93 15.56 9.80
C ALA A 267 5.48 15.37 10.30
N ASN A 268 4.66 14.62 9.56
CA ASN A 268 3.25 14.42 9.90
C ASN A 268 3.07 13.17 10.77
N ILE A 269 2.00 13.18 11.57
CA ILE A 269 1.64 12.04 12.41
C ILE A 269 0.18 11.68 12.19
N TYR A 270 -0.11 10.39 12.16
CA TYR A 270 -1.43 9.84 11.88
C TYR A 270 -1.88 9.04 13.10
N CYS A 271 -3.14 9.19 13.49
CA CYS A 271 -3.75 8.29 14.46
C CYS A 271 -5.11 7.82 13.95
N ARG A 272 -5.45 6.58 14.30
CA ARG A 272 -6.79 6.04 14.03
C ARG A 272 -7.65 6.24 15.26
N VAL A 273 -8.80 6.89 15.08
CA VAL A 273 -9.75 7.11 16.17
C VAL A 273 -11.03 6.33 15.89
N PRO A 274 -11.34 5.33 16.72
CA PRO A 274 -12.59 4.61 16.60
C PRO A 274 -13.76 5.51 17.01
N LEU A 275 -14.81 5.55 16.18
CA LEU A 275 -16.07 6.21 16.48
C LEU A 275 -17.20 5.19 16.50
N ARG A 276 -18.07 5.31 17.50
CA ARG A 276 -19.30 4.50 17.54
C ARG A 276 -20.19 4.91 16.37
N MET A 277 -20.85 3.95 15.74
CA MET A 277 -21.80 4.20 14.63
C MET A 277 -22.75 5.38 14.89
N ALA A 278 -23.36 5.46 16.07
CA ALA A 278 -24.28 6.56 16.41
C ALA A 278 -23.59 7.92 16.50
N GLN A 279 -22.34 7.99 17.00
CA GLN A 279 -21.57 9.24 17.07
C GLN A 279 -21.18 9.73 15.68
N ALA A 280 -20.78 8.82 14.80
CA ALA A 280 -20.47 9.13 13.42
C ALA A 280 -21.71 9.60 12.64
N ALA A 281 -22.86 8.95 12.88
CA ALA A 281 -24.14 9.30 12.25
C ALA A 281 -24.68 10.66 12.70
N LEU A 282 -24.71 10.93 14.01
CA LEU A 282 -25.33 12.12 14.59
C LEU A 282 -24.39 13.33 14.71
N GLY A 283 -23.08 13.10 14.58
CA GLY A 283 -22.06 14.09 14.89
C GLY A 283 -21.80 14.18 16.39
N THR A 284 -20.58 14.52 16.76
CA THR A 284 -20.17 14.57 18.17
C THR A 284 -18.93 15.44 18.34
N GLU A 285 -18.53 15.68 19.59
CA GLU A 285 -17.21 16.21 19.92
C GLU A 285 -16.44 15.10 20.63
N ILE A 286 -15.30 14.69 20.07
CA ILE A 286 -14.43 13.68 20.65
C ILE A 286 -13.15 14.30 21.17
N GLU A 287 -12.53 13.66 22.15
CA GLU A 287 -11.25 14.07 22.68
C GLU A 287 -10.16 13.08 22.27
N VAL A 288 -9.19 13.54 21.49
CA VAL A 288 -8.13 12.72 20.91
C VAL A 288 -6.80 12.94 21.64
N PRO A 289 -5.99 11.89 21.83
CA PRO A 289 -4.64 12.02 22.36
C PRO A 289 -3.73 12.68 21.32
N VAL A 290 -2.77 13.48 21.79
CA VAL A 290 -1.71 14.09 20.97
C VAL A 290 -0.38 13.52 21.45
N ILE A 291 0.59 13.39 20.55
CA ILE A 291 1.93 12.83 20.83
C ILE A 291 2.71 13.62 21.89
N ASP A 292 2.34 14.88 22.17
CA ASP A 292 2.89 15.69 23.26
C ASP A 292 2.35 15.32 24.66
N GLY A 293 1.51 14.28 24.75
CA GLY A 293 0.85 13.82 25.97
C GLY A 293 -0.43 14.58 26.31
N SER A 294 -0.75 15.66 25.58
CA SER A 294 -2.00 16.41 25.77
C SER A 294 -3.19 15.76 25.08
N ARG A 295 -4.40 16.23 25.41
CA ARG A 295 -5.64 15.84 24.74
C ARG A 295 -6.26 17.05 24.05
N THR A 296 -6.79 16.87 22.84
CA THR A 296 -7.42 17.94 22.06
C THR A 296 -8.84 17.54 21.67
N LYS A 297 -9.79 18.47 21.80
CA LYS A 297 -11.17 18.27 21.35
C LYS A 297 -11.29 18.49 19.85
N VAL A 298 -12.01 17.59 19.18
CA VAL A 298 -12.25 17.60 17.74
C VAL A 298 -13.73 17.44 17.48
N LYS A 299 -14.30 18.43 16.79
CA LYS A 299 -15.70 18.40 16.35
C LYS A 299 -15.83 17.52 15.12
N VAL A 300 -16.62 16.46 15.25
CA VAL A 300 -16.93 15.51 14.18
C VAL A 300 -18.32 15.83 13.62
N PRO A 301 -18.43 16.18 12.32
CA PRO A 301 -19.72 16.43 11.68
C PRO A 301 -20.62 15.20 11.65
N ALA A 302 -21.94 15.42 11.60
CA ALA A 302 -22.91 14.36 11.34
C ALA A 302 -22.67 13.71 9.97
N GLY A 303 -22.92 12.40 9.89
CA GLY A 303 -22.69 11.61 8.67
C GLY A 303 -21.22 11.33 8.35
N THR A 304 -20.30 11.50 9.31
CA THR A 304 -18.88 11.20 9.11
C THR A 304 -18.67 9.72 8.75
N GLN A 305 -17.92 9.47 7.68
CA GLN A 305 -17.67 8.13 7.17
C GLN A 305 -16.31 7.58 7.62
N THR A 306 -16.17 6.26 7.62
CA THR A 306 -14.88 5.60 7.87
C THR A 306 -13.84 6.01 6.81
N GLY A 307 -12.62 6.30 7.24
CA GLY A 307 -11.54 6.84 6.40
C GLY A 307 -11.57 8.36 6.21
N ALA A 308 -12.53 9.08 6.81
CA ALA A 308 -12.48 10.54 6.85
C ALA A 308 -11.26 11.02 7.64
N HIS A 309 -10.62 12.09 7.17
CA HIS A 309 -9.42 12.66 7.80
C HIS A 309 -9.71 14.05 8.37
N PHE A 310 -9.34 14.27 9.63
CA PHE A 310 -9.39 15.57 10.28
C PHE A 310 -7.98 16.06 10.59
N ARG A 311 -7.64 17.27 10.15
CA ARG A 311 -6.31 17.86 10.30
C ARG A 311 -6.24 18.74 11.54
N LEU A 312 -5.29 18.43 12.41
CA LEU A 312 -4.87 19.26 13.54
C LEU A 312 -3.55 19.96 13.19
N ARG A 313 -3.64 21.26 12.88
CA ARG A 313 -2.51 22.04 12.38
C ARG A 313 -1.45 22.25 13.47
N GLY A 314 -0.18 22.03 13.13
CA GLY A 314 0.98 22.26 14.00
C GLY A 314 1.12 21.25 15.16
N LYS A 315 0.41 20.12 15.08
CA LYS A 315 0.44 19.05 16.08
C LYS A 315 1.29 17.83 15.65
N GLY A 316 2.06 17.94 14.58
CA GLY A 316 3.03 16.92 14.13
C GLY A 316 4.45 17.14 14.64
N PHE A 317 5.42 16.44 14.07
CA PHE A 317 6.84 16.49 14.43
C PHE A 317 7.53 17.77 13.95
N SER A 318 8.56 18.20 14.67
CA SER A 318 9.48 19.23 14.20
C SER A 318 10.32 18.70 13.03
N VAL A 319 10.53 19.53 12.02
CA VAL A 319 11.47 19.22 10.94
C VAL A 319 12.89 19.44 11.45
N LEU A 320 13.76 18.43 11.28
CA LEU A 320 15.14 18.50 11.76
C LEU A 320 15.86 19.73 11.17
N ARG A 321 16.51 20.53 12.04
CA ARG A 321 17.20 21.79 11.68
C ARG A 321 16.30 22.88 11.06
N SER A 322 14.99 22.85 11.34
CA SER A 322 14.04 23.87 10.90
C SER A 322 13.09 24.25 12.04
N THR A 323 12.53 25.46 11.98
CA THR A 323 11.44 25.88 12.88
C THR A 323 10.07 25.38 12.43
N ALA A 324 10.00 24.75 11.26
CA ALA A 324 8.76 24.20 10.71
C ALA A 324 8.33 22.93 11.46
N ARG A 325 7.02 22.75 11.56
CA ARG A 325 6.39 21.60 12.21
C ARG A 325 5.33 21.03 11.30
N GLY A 326 5.22 19.71 11.28
CA GLY A 326 4.14 19.03 10.56
C GLY A 326 2.82 19.07 11.32
N ASP A 327 1.85 18.37 10.75
CA ASP A 327 0.48 18.31 11.26
C ASP A 327 0.14 16.92 11.77
N MET A 328 -0.92 16.86 12.56
CA MET A 328 -1.52 15.60 12.98
C MET A 328 -2.80 15.34 12.18
N TYR A 329 -2.96 14.12 11.67
CA TYR A 329 -4.13 13.68 10.95
C TYR A 329 -4.84 12.57 11.72
N ILE A 330 -6.12 12.80 11.99
CA ILE A 330 -6.98 11.80 12.62
C ILE A 330 -7.75 11.10 11.51
N GLN A 331 -7.55 9.81 11.38
CA GLN A 331 -8.34 8.94 10.51
C GLN A 331 -9.46 8.30 11.34
N VAL A 332 -10.71 8.57 10.97
CA VAL A 332 -11.86 7.98 11.66
C VAL A 332 -12.08 6.54 11.20
N THR A 333 -12.26 5.63 12.16
CA THR A 333 -12.75 4.26 11.91
C THR A 333 -14.10 4.10 12.58
N VAL A 334 -15.17 3.92 11.80
CA VAL A 334 -16.50 3.71 12.39
C VAL A 334 -16.66 2.25 12.78
N GLU A 335 -16.92 2.00 14.06
CA GLU A 335 -17.10 0.67 14.63
C GLU A 335 -18.59 0.30 14.74
N THR A 336 -18.88 -0.95 14.36
CA THR A 336 -20.23 -1.52 14.45
C THR A 336 -20.34 -2.31 15.76
N PRO A 337 -21.39 -2.11 16.57
CA PRO A 337 -21.57 -2.83 17.82
C PRO A 337 -21.78 -4.33 17.58
N GLN A 338 -21.01 -5.18 18.26
CA GLN A 338 -21.09 -6.65 18.13
C GLN A 338 -22.06 -7.29 19.13
N ASN A 339 -22.10 -6.79 20.37
CA ASN A 339 -22.94 -7.32 21.44
C ASN A 339 -24.05 -6.33 21.77
N LEU A 340 -25.24 -6.61 21.25
CA LEU A 340 -26.43 -5.75 21.42
C LEU A 340 -27.33 -6.32 22.51
N SER A 341 -27.78 -5.46 23.43
CA SER A 341 -28.90 -5.80 24.31
C SER A 341 -30.19 -5.96 23.48
N LYS A 342 -31.20 -6.64 24.03
CA LYS A 342 -32.52 -6.80 23.38
C LYS A 342 -33.07 -5.45 22.91
N ARG A 343 -33.01 -4.43 23.76
CA ARG A 343 -33.48 -3.08 23.44
C ARG A 343 -32.63 -2.39 22.37
N GLN A 344 -31.31 -2.56 22.37
CA GLN A 344 -30.43 -1.98 21.35
C GLN A 344 -30.63 -2.62 19.98
N ARG A 345 -30.86 -3.94 19.93
CA ARG A 345 -31.24 -4.65 18.71
C ARG A 345 -32.57 -4.15 18.17
N GLU A 346 -33.61 -4.07 19.01
CA GLU A 346 -34.91 -3.51 18.62
C GLU A 346 -34.76 -2.12 18.00
N LEU A 347 -33.97 -1.22 18.60
CA LEU A 347 -33.73 0.13 18.08
C LEU A 347 -32.96 0.15 16.75
N LEU A 348 -31.99 -0.75 16.56
CA LEU A 348 -31.26 -0.84 15.29
C LEU A 348 -32.10 -1.46 14.19
N GLU A 349 -32.92 -2.45 14.51
CA GLU A 349 -33.92 -2.98 13.60
C GLU A 349 -34.99 -1.93 13.28
N GLU A 350 -35.44 -1.13 14.26
CA GLU A 350 -36.33 0.02 14.02
C GLU A 350 -35.69 1.07 13.11
N PHE A 351 -34.39 1.33 13.29
CA PHE A 351 -33.60 2.22 12.43
C PHE A 351 -33.44 1.65 11.01
N GLU A 352 -33.25 0.34 10.86
CA GLU A 352 -33.21 -0.34 9.55
C GLU A 352 -34.59 -0.39 8.88
N LYS A 353 -35.65 -0.55 9.69
CA LYS A 353 -37.06 -0.52 9.28
C LYS A 353 -37.50 0.85 8.75
N GLU A 354 -36.65 1.88 8.78
CA GLU A 354 -36.79 3.15 8.05
C GLU A 354 -36.63 2.95 6.51
N ALA A 355 -37.39 2.01 5.93
CA ALA A 355 -37.36 1.63 4.51
C ALA A 355 -38.78 1.50 3.90
N GLY A 356 -38.89 1.79 2.61
CA GLY A 356 -40.15 1.90 1.83
C GLY A 356 -39.90 2.74 0.57
N ILE A 357 -40.94 3.38 0.02
CA ILE A 357 -40.76 4.35 -1.09
C ILE A 357 -39.77 5.49 -0.74
N THR A 358 -39.59 5.77 0.56
CA THR A 358 -38.63 6.74 1.10
C THR A 358 -37.19 6.22 1.19
N GLY A 359 -36.98 4.92 1.04
CA GLY A 359 -35.67 4.26 1.07
C GLY A 359 -34.84 4.50 -0.19
N ARG A 360 -33.55 4.11 -0.16
CA ARG A 360 -32.59 4.40 -1.25
C ARG A 360 -33.04 3.89 -2.62
N VAL A 361 -33.50 2.65 -2.70
CA VAL A 361 -34.02 2.06 -3.96
C VAL A 361 -35.40 2.65 -4.31
N GLY A 362 -36.25 2.90 -3.30
CA GLY A 362 -37.54 3.54 -3.48
C GLY A 362 -37.46 4.91 -4.18
N ARG A 363 -36.53 5.78 -3.75
CA ARG A 363 -36.32 7.09 -4.38
C ARG A 363 -35.84 6.98 -5.82
N LEU A 364 -34.91 6.06 -6.10
CA LEU A 364 -34.47 5.79 -7.48
C LEU A 364 -35.63 5.29 -8.35
N LEU A 365 -36.48 4.41 -7.81
CA LEU A 365 -37.66 3.94 -8.54
C LEU A 365 -38.64 5.08 -8.84
N VAL A 366 -38.87 6.01 -7.91
CA VAL A 366 -39.72 7.19 -8.15
C VAL A 366 -39.21 8.01 -9.34
N GLU A 367 -37.90 8.29 -9.36
CA GLU A 367 -37.27 9.03 -10.47
C GLU A 367 -37.35 8.26 -11.79
N GLU A 368 -37.06 6.95 -11.78
CA GLU A 368 -37.05 6.12 -12.98
C GLU A 368 -38.44 5.88 -13.56
N VAL A 369 -39.49 5.76 -12.73
CA VAL A 369 -40.88 5.66 -13.20
C VAL A 369 -41.26 6.91 -13.98
N GLN A 370 -40.93 8.10 -13.45
CA GLN A 370 -41.19 9.37 -14.12
C GLN A 370 -40.36 9.52 -15.40
N ALA A 371 -39.06 9.19 -15.36
CA ALA A 371 -38.18 9.24 -16.52
C ALA A 371 -38.64 8.28 -17.64
N ALA A 372 -39.24 7.16 -17.28
CA ALA A 372 -39.83 6.22 -18.22
C ALA A 372 -41.19 6.69 -18.79
N GLY A 373 -41.74 7.83 -18.36
CA GLY A 373 -43.05 8.31 -18.79
C GLY A 373 -44.23 7.46 -18.27
N ALA A 374 -44.03 6.74 -17.17
CA ALA A 374 -45.09 6.04 -16.46
C ALA A 374 -45.63 6.91 -15.31
N THR A 375 -46.90 6.69 -14.94
CA THR A 375 -47.52 7.38 -13.82
C THR A 375 -47.21 6.66 -12.52
N LEU A 376 -46.65 7.38 -11.55
CA LEU A 376 -46.44 6.84 -10.21
C LEU A 376 -47.73 6.94 -9.40
N SER A 377 -48.39 5.81 -9.13
CA SER A 377 -49.59 5.76 -8.29
C SER A 377 -49.31 6.18 -6.83
N GLY A 378 -48.12 5.83 -6.32
CA GLY A 378 -47.70 6.11 -4.95
C GLY A 378 -46.83 4.99 -4.40
N GLY A 379 -46.74 4.88 -3.09
CA GLY A 379 -46.02 3.78 -2.44
C GLY A 379 -46.44 3.58 -1.00
N THR A 380 -45.92 2.52 -0.40
CA THR A 380 -46.09 2.26 1.03
C THR A 380 -44.85 2.68 1.80
N THR A 381 -45.08 3.14 3.03
CA THR A 381 -44.05 3.41 4.02
C THR A 381 -44.60 3.05 5.39
N ARG A 382 -43.76 2.54 6.29
CA ARG A 382 -44.18 2.23 7.66
C ARG A 382 -44.23 3.48 8.56
N LYS A 383 -43.64 4.60 8.11
CA LYS A 383 -43.71 5.91 8.79
C LYS A 383 -44.15 6.99 7.80
N PRO A 384 -45.47 7.32 7.75
CA PRO A 384 -46.00 8.38 6.91
C PRO A 384 -45.36 9.76 7.19
N GLU A 385 -44.90 9.95 8.43
CA GLU A 385 -44.24 11.19 8.89
C GLU A 385 -42.83 11.38 8.30
N ALA A 386 -42.20 10.32 7.82
CA ALA A 386 -40.87 10.34 7.17
C ALA A 386 -40.93 10.62 5.66
N ALA A 387 -42.07 11.10 5.15
CA ALA A 387 -42.30 11.43 3.74
C ALA A 387 -41.51 12.66 3.23
N SER A 388 -40.71 13.31 4.10
CA SER A 388 -40.02 14.59 3.86
C SER A 388 -38.93 14.58 2.76
N GLY A 389 -38.88 13.55 1.92
CA GLY A 389 -37.97 13.45 0.77
C GLY A 389 -38.61 12.86 -0.50
N LEU A 390 -39.93 12.71 -0.55
CA LEU A 390 -40.64 12.33 -1.77
C LEU A 390 -41.00 13.58 -2.60
N PRO A 391 -41.01 13.49 -3.95
CA PRO A 391 -41.54 14.54 -4.78
C PRO A 391 -42.98 14.91 -4.40
N GLN A 392 -43.33 16.18 -4.58
CA GLN A 392 -44.66 16.69 -4.25
C GLN A 392 -45.73 15.95 -5.07
N GLY A 393 -46.76 15.42 -4.40
CA GLY A 393 -47.88 14.71 -5.04
C GLY A 393 -47.78 13.17 -5.08
N VAL A 394 -46.70 12.57 -4.56
CA VAL A 394 -46.62 11.10 -4.42
C VAL A 394 -47.53 10.63 -3.27
N ALA A 395 -48.55 9.83 -3.59
CA ALA A 395 -49.46 9.28 -2.59
C ALA A 395 -48.77 8.23 -1.71
N LEU A 396 -49.11 8.23 -0.42
CA LEU A 396 -48.70 7.21 0.53
C LEU A 396 -49.90 6.37 0.92
N PHE A 397 -49.85 5.08 0.60
CA PHE A 397 -50.89 4.12 0.93
C PHE A 397 -50.59 3.44 2.28
N LYS A 398 -51.64 3.07 3.00
CA LYS A 398 -51.55 2.47 4.33
C LYS A 398 -50.88 1.11 4.32
N ASP A 399 -51.19 0.29 3.31
CA ASP A 399 -50.72 -1.07 3.18
C ASP A 399 -50.63 -1.51 1.70
N MET A 400 -50.14 -2.74 1.50
CA MET A 400 -49.97 -3.30 0.16
C MET A 400 -51.31 -3.49 -0.57
N ALA A 401 -52.41 -3.76 0.13
CA ALA A 401 -53.70 -3.97 -0.49
C ALA A 401 -54.25 -2.66 -1.07
N GLU A 402 -54.12 -1.56 -0.34
CA GLU A 402 -54.51 -0.23 -0.81
C GLU A 402 -53.64 0.24 -1.98
N LEU A 403 -52.31 0.01 -1.92
CA LEU A 403 -51.41 0.30 -3.03
C LEU A 403 -51.79 -0.53 -4.28
N ALA A 404 -52.05 -1.82 -4.11
CA ALA A 404 -52.42 -2.73 -5.19
C ALA A 404 -53.72 -2.30 -5.87
N ALA A 405 -54.74 -1.91 -5.11
CA ALA A 405 -56.02 -1.44 -5.63
C ALA A 405 -55.92 -0.17 -6.50
N ASN A 406 -54.86 0.62 -6.33
CA ASN A 406 -54.62 1.88 -7.06
C ASN A 406 -53.48 1.78 -8.09
N SER A 407 -52.98 0.57 -8.38
CA SER A 407 -51.82 0.36 -9.24
C SER A 407 -52.08 -0.71 -10.28
N ASP A 408 -51.60 -0.50 -11.51
CA ASP A 408 -51.57 -1.55 -12.53
C ASP A 408 -50.52 -2.63 -12.20
N VAL A 409 -49.39 -2.18 -11.64
CA VAL A 409 -48.22 -3.01 -11.30
C VAL A 409 -47.59 -2.48 -10.02
N VAL A 410 -47.14 -3.38 -9.15
CA VAL A 410 -46.37 -3.03 -7.95
C VAL A 410 -44.94 -3.54 -8.07
N ILE A 411 -43.97 -2.65 -7.82
CA ILE A 411 -42.55 -2.99 -7.70
C ILE A 411 -42.22 -3.16 -6.22
N ASP A 412 -41.75 -4.35 -5.86
CA ASP A 412 -41.53 -4.78 -4.48
C ASP A 412 -40.06 -5.16 -4.24
N PHE A 413 -39.34 -4.30 -3.52
CA PHE A 413 -38.01 -4.55 -2.96
C PHE A 413 -38.04 -4.61 -1.43
N THR A 414 -39.17 -5.05 -0.86
CA THR A 414 -39.34 -5.17 0.59
C THR A 414 -38.62 -6.40 1.14
N HIS A 415 -38.84 -6.68 2.44
CA HIS A 415 -38.15 -7.77 3.13
C HIS A 415 -38.78 -9.13 2.82
N ALA A 416 -38.04 -10.22 2.96
CA ALA A 416 -38.55 -11.57 2.73
C ALA A 416 -39.79 -11.87 3.58
N ASP A 417 -39.83 -11.36 4.82
CA ASP A 417 -40.96 -11.56 5.75
C ASP A 417 -42.28 -10.94 5.27
N THR A 418 -42.24 -9.96 4.37
CA THR A 418 -43.44 -9.34 3.81
C THR A 418 -43.93 -10.02 2.52
N VAL A 419 -43.16 -10.94 1.95
CA VAL A 419 -43.48 -11.58 0.66
C VAL A 419 -44.79 -12.34 0.69
N ILE A 420 -45.05 -13.13 1.75
CA ILE A 420 -46.30 -13.90 1.87
C ILE A 420 -47.53 -12.98 1.93
N PRO A 421 -47.62 -12.00 2.86
CA PRO A 421 -48.77 -11.10 2.88
C PRO A 421 -48.89 -10.23 1.62
N ASN A 422 -47.78 -9.80 1.02
CA ASN A 422 -47.80 -9.04 -0.24
C ASN A 422 -48.34 -9.87 -1.40
N ALA A 423 -47.89 -11.12 -1.54
CA ALA A 423 -48.37 -12.06 -2.56
C ALA A 423 -49.89 -12.27 -2.45
N GLN A 424 -50.42 -12.41 -1.23
CA GLN A 424 -51.85 -12.54 -0.98
C GLN A 424 -52.62 -11.27 -1.37
N ALA A 425 -52.13 -10.09 -0.98
CA ALA A 425 -52.78 -8.82 -1.27
C ALA A 425 -52.82 -8.52 -2.78
N LEU A 426 -51.70 -8.72 -3.48
CA LEU A 426 -51.59 -8.47 -4.92
C LEU A 426 -52.44 -9.47 -5.72
N ALA A 427 -52.42 -10.75 -5.35
CA ALA A 427 -53.24 -11.76 -6.00
C ALA A 427 -54.75 -11.54 -5.77
N ALA A 428 -55.15 -10.97 -4.62
CA ALA A 428 -56.53 -10.60 -4.35
C ALA A 428 -56.98 -9.39 -5.17
N ALA A 429 -56.09 -8.42 -5.38
CA ALA A 429 -56.36 -7.23 -6.20
C ALA A 429 -56.27 -7.48 -7.71
N GLY A 430 -55.63 -8.57 -8.14
CA GLY A 430 -55.37 -8.83 -9.56
C GLY A 430 -54.24 -7.97 -10.14
N THR A 431 -53.41 -7.37 -9.27
CA THR A 431 -52.34 -6.44 -9.65
C THR A 431 -51.08 -7.21 -10.01
N ALA A 432 -50.43 -6.85 -11.13
CA ALA A 432 -49.18 -7.49 -11.51
C ALA A 432 -48.04 -7.11 -10.55
N TRP A 433 -47.04 -8.00 -10.44
CA TRP A 433 -46.01 -7.90 -9.42
C TRP A 433 -44.61 -8.02 -9.99
N VAL A 434 -43.73 -7.07 -9.63
CA VAL A 434 -42.29 -7.12 -9.90
C VAL A 434 -41.58 -7.29 -8.57
N LEU A 435 -41.11 -8.50 -8.28
CA LEU A 435 -40.47 -8.87 -7.03
C LEU A 435 -38.95 -8.87 -7.16
N GLY A 436 -38.27 -8.05 -6.37
CA GLY A 436 -36.80 -7.98 -6.28
C GLY A 436 -36.22 -8.44 -4.94
N THR A 437 -37.04 -9.04 -4.08
CA THR A 437 -36.58 -9.65 -2.84
C THR A 437 -35.91 -11.00 -3.12
N THR A 438 -34.68 -11.15 -2.63
CA THR A 438 -33.84 -12.35 -2.77
C THR A 438 -33.87 -13.24 -1.53
N GLY A 439 -33.40 -14.49 -1.67
CA GLY A 439 -33.17 -15.38 -0.52
C GLY A 439 -34.45 -15.90 0.12
N LEU A 440 -35.49 -16.11 -0.69
CA LEU A 440 -36.79 -16.56 -0.21
C LEU A 440 -36.71 -17.99 0.34
N SER A 441 -37.39 -18.24 1.46
CA SER A 441 -37.62 -19.60 1.95
C SER A 441 -38.52 -20.40 0.99
N ALA A 442 -38.53 -21.73 1.11
CA ALA A 442 -39.41 -22.58 0.31
C ALA A 442 -40.90 -22.22 0.47
N GLU A 443 -41.31 -21.81 1.69
CA GLU A 443 -42.66 -21.35 1.98
C GLU A 443 -42.97 -20.02 1.26
N GLN A 444 -42.04 -19.06 1.32
CA GLN A 444 -42.17 -17.77 0.62
C GLN A 444 -42.22 -17.97 -0.90
N GLN A 445 -41.38 -18.84 -1.45
CA GLN A 445 -41.40 -19.17 -2.88
C GLN A 445 -42.72 -19.83 -3.29
N THR A 446 -43.27 -20.71 -2.44
CA THR A 446 -44.60 -21.32 -2.67
C THR A 446 -45.70 -20.25 -2.71
N ALA A 447 -45.64 -19.24 -1.85
CA ALA A 447 -46.60 -18.13 -1.88
C ALA A 447 -46.49 -17.30 -3.18
N VAL A 448 -45.26 -17.04 -3.66
CA VAL A 448 -45.03 -16.37 -4.95
C VAL A 448 -45.62 -17.18 -6.10
N ASN A 449 -45.35 -18.48 -6.15
CA ASN A 449 -45.86 -19.37 -7.20
C ASN A 449 -47.39 -19.39 -7.21
N LYS A 450 -48.02 -19.44 -6.03
CA LYS A 450 -49.48 -19.40 -5.89
C LYS A 450 -50.09 -18.07 -6.33
N ALA A 451 -49.40 -16.95 -6.10
CA ALA A 451 -49.81 -15.66 -6.64
C ALA A 451 -49.70 -15.64 -8.17
N ALA A 452 -48.63 -16.22 -8.73
CA ALA A 452 -48.40 -16.30 -10.17
C ALA A 452 -49.49 -17.10 -10.93
N GLU A 453 -50.24 -17.99 -10.26
CA GLU A 453 -51.42 -18.63 -10.85
C GLU A 453 -52.55 -17.64 -11.17
N LYS A 454 -52.58 -16.48 -10.50
CA LYS A 454 -53.67 -15.48 -10.60
C LYS A 454 -53.23 -14.15 -11.21
N ILE A 455 -51.96 -13.78 -11.06
CA ILE A 455 -51.40 -12.52 -11.54
C ILE A 455 -50.09 -12.76 -12.28
N ALA A 456 -49.68 -11.80 -13.12
CA ALA A 456 -48.38 -11.84 -13.75
C ALA A 456 -47.30 -11.39 -12.75
N VAL A 457 -46.28 -12.22 -12.54
CA VAL A 457 -45.21 -11.98 -11.58
C VAL A 457 -43.87 -12.05 -12.30
N VAL A 458 -43.07 -10.98 -12.24
CA VAL A 458 -41.65 -11.02 -12.60
C VAL A 458 -40.86 -11.16 -11.31
N HIS A 459 -40.05 -12.21 -11.18
CA HIS A 459 -39.15 -12.41 -10.04
C HIS A 459 -37.72 -12.53 -10.53
N ALA A 460 -36.83 -11.69 -9.98
CA ALA A 460 -35.41 -11.76 -10.29
C ALA A 460 -34.58 -11.30 -9.09
N ALA A 461 -33.43 -11.94 -8.89
CA ALA A 461 -32.47 -11.52 -7.86
C ALA A 461 -31.76 -10.20 -8.18
N ASN A 462 -31.75 -9.83 -9.46
CA ASN A 462 -31.16 -8.60 -9.96
C ASN A 462 -31.89 -8.18 -11.24
N TYR A 463 -32.25 -6.90 -11.33
CA TYR A 463 -32.96 -6.34 -12.48
C TYR A 463 -32.04 -5.73 -13.55
N SER A 464 -30.71 -5.78 -13.38
CA SER A 464 -29.76 -5.36 -14.40
C SER A 464 -29.84 -6.28 -15.63
N PRO A 465 -30.10 -5.75 -16.84
CA PRO A 465 -30.04 -6.55 -18.06
C PRO A 465 -28.68 -7.21 -18.28
N GLY A 466 -27.59 -6.52 -17.91
CA GLY A 466 -26.24 -7.05 -18.06
C GLY A 466 -25.98 -8.26 -17.17
N VAL A 467 -26.49 -8.25 -15.93
CA VAL A 467 -26.41 -9.42 -15.03
C VAL A 467 -27.20 -10.59 -15.60
N THR A 468 -28.42 -10.35 -16.11
CA THR A 468 -29.24 -11.40 -16.73
C THR A 468 -28.51 -12.04 -17.93
N LEU A 469 -27.87 -11.23 -18.78
CA LEU A 469 -27.09 -11.75 -19.91
C LEU A 469 -25.86 -12.55 -19.46
N VAL A 470 -25.14 -12.11 -18.41
CA VAL A 470 -24.02 -12.88 -17.85
C VAL A 470 -24.49 -14.21 -17.28
N GLN A 471 -25.60 -14.25 -16.54
CA GLN A 471 -26.19 -15.50 -16.04
C GLN A 471 -26.52 -16.46 -17.20
N ARG A 472 -27.18 -15.95 -18.23
CA ARG A 472 -27.55 -16.72 -19.43
C ARG A 472 -26.33 -17.31 -20.13
N LEU A 473 -25.32 -16.48 -20.41
CA LEU A 473 -24.09 -16.90 -21.06
C LEU A 473 -23.32 -17.90 -20.20
N ALA A 474 -23.26 -17.68 -18.88
CA ALA A 474 -22.63 -18.62 -17.95
C ALA A 474 -23.32 -19.99 -17.97
N GLN A 475 -24.66 -20.04 -18.03
CA GLN A 475 -25.40 -21.29 -18.17
C GLN A 475 -25.11 -22.00 -19.51
N MET A 476 -25.11 -21.26 -20.61
CA MET A 476 -24.77 -21.80 -21.95
C MET A 476 -23.35 -22.38 -21.98
N MET A 477 -22.39 -21.64 -21.43
CA MET A 477 -21.00 -22.07 -21.34
C MET A 477 -20.87 -23.30 -20.45
N ALA A 478 -21.52 -23.31 -19.28
CA ALA A 478 -21.50 -24.44 -18.37
C ALA A 478 -22.10 -25.72 -18.97
N ARG A 479 -23.05 -25.59 -19.91
CA ARG A 479 -23.61 -26.71 -20.67
C ARG A 479 -22.66 -27.22 -21.75
N ALA A 480 -21.90 -26.32 -22.36
CA ALA A 480 -20.99 -26.65 -23.47
C ALA A 480 -19.59 -27.09 -23.01
N LEU A 481 -19.14 -26.61 -21.85
CA LEU A 481 -17.80 -26.83 -21.30
C LEU A 481 -17.84 -27.92 -20.21
N PRO A 482 -17.23 -29.09 -20.44
CA PRO A 482 -17.22 -30.20 -19.50
C PRO A 482 -16.61 -29.85 -18.14
N ALA A 483 -17.26 -30.29 -17.06
CA ALA A 483 -16.87 -29.97 -15.68
C ALA A 483 -15.57 -30.65 -15.21
N ASP A 484 -15.12 -31.69 -15.93
CA ASP A 484 -13.86 -32.42 -15.72
C ASP A 484 -12.64 -31.70 -16.33
N SER A 485 -12.90 -30.78 -17.26
CA SER A 485 -11.88 -30.10 -18.06
C SER A 485 -11.88 -28.58 -17.84
N TYR A 486 -13.00 -28.00 -17.40
CA TYR A 486 -13.15 -26.57 -17.14
C TYR A 486 -13.61 -26.30 -15.70
N ASP A 487 -12.75 -25.67 -14.92
CA ASP A 487 -13.09 -25.11 -13.62
C ASP A 487 -13.96 -23.87 -13.78
N ALA A 488 -15.03 -23.76 -13.00
CA ALA A 488 -15.88 -22.57 -12.94
C ALA A 488 -15.63 -21.78 -11.64
N GLU A 489 -15.23 -20.53 -11.77
CA GLU A 489 -14.98 -19.62 -10.65
C GLU A 489 -15.83 -18.36 -10.79
N ILE A 490 -16.49 -17.95 -9.71
CA ILE A 490 -17.28 -16.74 -9.63
C ILE A 490 -16.60 -15.77 -8.69
N VAL A 491 -16.10 -14.68 -9.26
CA VAL A 491 -15.49 -13.60 -8.49
C VAL A 491 -16.49 -12.45 -8.45
N GLU A 492 -16.82 -12.00 -7.25
CA GLU A 492 -17.66 -10.82 -7.08
C GLU A 492 -16.98 -9.74 -6.24
N MET A 493 -17.25 -8.49 -6.59
CA MET A 493 -16.78 -7.33 -5.84
C MET A 493 -17.90 -6.34 -5.57
N HIS A 494 -18.03 -5.97 -4.30
CA HIS A 494 -19.02 -5.01 -3.82
C HIS A 494 -18.37 -4.00 -2.88
N HIS A 495 -19.10 -2.93 -2.57
CA HIS A 495 -18.68 -1.94 -1.60
C HIS A 495 -18.41 -2.59 -0.23
N ARG A 496 -17.56 -1.95 0.58
CA ARG A 496 -17.09 -2.49 1.88
C ARG A 496 -18.17 -2.81 2.92
N GLN A 497 -19.40 -2.35 2.70
CA GLN A 497 -20.53 -2.49 3.63
C GLN A 497 -21.52 -3.58 3.18
N LYS A 498 -21.25 -4.28 2.07
CA LYS A 498 -22.10 -5.38 1.60
C LYS A 498 -21.98 -6.56 2.59
N VAL A 499 -23.11 -6.95 3.17
CA VAL A 499 -23.18 -7.90 4.29
C VAL A 499 -23.17 -9.35 3.81
N ASP A 500 -23.94 -9.67 2.78
CA ASP A 500 -23.99 -10.97 2.12
C ASP A 500 -22.70 -11.26 1.37
N ALA A 501 -22.16 -12.47 1.53
CA ALA A 501 -21.00 -12.99 0.82
C ALA A 501 -21.10 -14.53 0.72
N PRO A 502 -21.26 -15.11 -0.48
CA PRO A 502 -21.47 -14.46 -1.78
C PRO A 502 -22.76 -13.64 -1.83
N SER A 503 -22.82 -12.61 -2.68
CA SER A 503 -24.07 -11.86 -2.87
C SER A 503 -25.15 -12.70 -3.54
N GLY A 504 -26.41 -12.28 -3.39
CA GLY A 504 -27.54 -12.91 -4.11
C GLY A 504 -27.36 -12.94 -5.63
N THR A 505 -26.66 -11.96 -6.22
CA THR A 505 -26.35 -11.97 -7.66
C THR A 505 -25.28 -13.00 -8.00
N ALA A 506 -24.22 -13.11 -7.19
CA ALA A 506 -23.21 -14.15 -7.37
C ALA A 506 -23.82 -15.55 -7.21
N LEU A 507 -24.69 -15.76 -6.22
CA LEU A 507 -25.42 -17.02 -6.05
C LEU A 507 -26.29 -17.35 -7.26
N ALA A 508 -27.02 -16.39 -7.82
CA ALA A 508 -27.83 -16.60 -9.02
C ALA A 508 -26.97 -16.96 -10.25
N ILE A 509 -25.79 -16.36 -10.38
CA ILE A 509 -24.80 -16.74 -11.41
C ILE A 509 -24.31 -18.18 -11.19
N GLY A 510 -24.01 -18.56 -9.95
CA GLY A 510 -23.62 -19.93 -9.63
C GLY A 510 -24.72 -20.95 -9.89
N GLU A 511 -25.97 -20.59 -9.62
CA GLU A 511 -27.12 -21.44 -9.91
C GLU A 511 -27.26 -21.64 -11.42
N ALA A 512 -27.06 -20.59 -12.22
CA ALA A 512 -27.04 -20.68 -13.67
C ALA A 512 -25.93 -21.64 -14.19
N VAL A 513 -24.73 -21.57 -13.61
CA VAL A 513 -23.63 -22.51 -13.92
C VAL A 513 -24.01 -23.94 -13.51
N ALA A 514 -24.54 -24.14 -12.31
CA ALA A 514 -24.95 -25.45 -11.81
C ALA A 514 -26.05 -26.07 -12.68
N GLN A 515 -27.04 -25.28 -13.08
CA GLN A 515 -28.11 -25.67 -13.99
C GLN A 515 -27.58 -26.07 -15.37
N GLY A 516 -26.61 -25.31 -15.91
CA GLY A 516 -25.95 -25.66 -17.17
C GLY A 516 -25.22 -27.01 -17.10
N ARG A 517 -24.60 -27.31 -15.95
CA ARG A 517 -23.96 -28.60 -15.65
C ARG A 517 -24.93 -29.74 -15.27
N GLY A 518 -26.20 -29.43 -15.03
CA GLY A 518 -27.19 -30.42 -14.57
C GLY A 518 -26.98 -30.89 -13.12
N VAL A 519 -26.39 -30.05 -12.26
CA VAL A 519 -26.13 -30.36 -10.84
C VAL A 519 -26.82 -29.35 -9.93
N ASN A 520 -26.96 -29.68 -8.65
CA ASN A 520 -27.46 -28.74 -7.64
C ASN A 520 -26.28 -27.94 -7.07
N LEU A 521 -26.39 -26.61 -7.06
CA LEU A 521 -25.34 -25.72 -6.56
C LEU A 521 -24.94 -26.05 -5.11
N ALA A 522 -25.90 -26.44 -4.26
CA ALA A 522 -25.65 -26.76 -2.86
C ALA A 522 -24.62 -27.90 -2.66
N ASP A 523 -24.51 -28.81 -3.63
CA ASP A 523 -23.66 -30.00 -3.55
C ASP A 523 -22.24 -29.77 -4.10
N VAL A 524 -22.06 -28.72 -4.90
CA VAL A 524 -20.82 -28.45 -5.65
C VAL A 524 -20.20 -27.08 -5.34
N ARG A 525 -20.87 -26.26 -4.55
CA ARG A 525 -20.38 -24.92 -4.18
C ARG A 525 -19.21 -25.00 -3.22
N GLU A 526 -18.15 -24.26 -3.53
CA GLU A 526 -16.99 -24.03 -2.65
C GLU A 526 -16.74 -22.51 -2.51
N SER A 527 -16.33 -22.04 -1.33
CA SER A 527 -16.10 -20.60 -1.09
C SER A 527 -14.85 -20.40 -0.24
N GLY A 528 -13.88 -19.64 -0.76
CA GLY A 528 -12.58 -19.43 -0.13
C GLY A 528 -11.67 -20.68 -0.16
N ARG A 529 -10.35 -20.45 -0.12
CA ARG A 529 -9.34 -21.52 -0.08
C ARG A 529 -8.27 -21.32 0.99
N ASP A 530 -8.46 -20.36 1.88
CA ASP A 530 -7.53 -20.13 2.99
C ASP A 530 -7.45 -21.39 3.87
N GLY A 531 -6.23 -21.84 4.15
CA GLY A 531 -5.97 -23.08 4.88
C GLY A 531 -6.27 -24.41 4.14
N HIS A 532 -6.72 -24.40 2.89
CA HIS A 532 -6.99 -25.62 2.11
C HIS A 532 -5.79 -26.02 1.25
N THR A 533 -5.24 -27.21 1.48
CA THR A 533 -4.15 -27.79 0.68
C THR A 533 -4.65 -28.93 -0.21
N GLY A 534 -4.16 -29.01 -1.45
CA GLY A 534 -4.53 -30.06 -2.41
C GLY A 534 -5.29 -29.56 -3.65
N PRO A 535 -5.57 -30.46 -4.60
CA PRO A 535 -6.33 -30.14 -5.81
C PRO A 535 -7.79 -29.83 -5.47
N ARG A 536 -8.41 -29.01 -6.31
CA ARG A 536 -9.83 -28.72 -6.23
C ARG A 536 -10.65 -29.97 -6.58
N LYS A 537 -11.84 -30.11 -5.99
CA LYS A 537 -12.77 -31.16 -6.39
C LYS A 537 -13.26 -30.93 -7.82
N GLU A 538 -13.17 -31.96 -8.65
CA GLU A 538 -13.67 -31.94 -10.02
C GLU A 538 -15.14 -31.50 -10.06
N GLY A 539 -15.46 -30.58 -10.98
CA GLY A 539 -16.80 -30.03 -11.15
C GLY A 539 -17.29 -29.06 -10.07
N ALA A 540 -16.47 -28.73 -9.06
CA ALA A 540 -16.83 -27.72 -8.06
C ALA A 540 -17.03 -26.33 -8.70
N ILE A 541 -17.94 -25.54 -8.13
CA ILE A 541 -18.22 -24.14 -8.51
C ILE A 541 -17.75 -23.23 -7.38
N GLY A 542 -16.76 -22.40 -7.69
CA GLY A 542 -16.00 -21.67 -6.70
C GLY A 542 -16.49 -20.24 -6.59
N PHE A 543 -16.37 -19.68 -5.40
CA PHE A 543 -16.78 -18.32 -5.11
C PHE A 543 -15.68 -17.57 -4.36
N ALA A 544 -15.34 -16.39 -4.90
CA ALA A 544 -14.48 -15.42 -4.27
C ALA A 544 -15.23 -14.09 -4.09
N ALA A 545 -15.32 -13.63 -2.84
CA ALA A 545 -16.03 -12.41 -2.48
C ALA A 545 -15.04 -11.32 -2.05
N LEU A 546 -14.94 -10.26 -2.85
CA LEU A 546 -14.11 -9.09 -2.61
C LEU A 546 -14.97 -7.92 -2.11
N ARG A 547 -14.46 -7.16 -1.15
CA ARG A 547 -15.15 -6.01 -0.56
C ARG A 547 -14.23 -4.80 -0.59
N GLY A 548 -14.58 -3.78 -1.37
CA GLY A 548 -13.68 -2.65 -1.60
C GLY A 548 -14.36 -1.40 -2.15
N GLY A 549 -13.87 -0.24 -1.72
CA GLY A 549 -14.30 1.06 -2.24
C GLY A 549 -15.82 1.30 -2.17
N GLN A 550 -16.35 1.91 -3.23
CA GLN A 550 -17.77 2.17 -3.48
C GLN A 550 -18.34 1.28 -4.62
N ILE A 551 -17.66 0.16 -4.88
CA ILE A 551 -18.19 -1.09 -5.46
C ILE A 551 -19.71 -1.18 -5.65
N VAL A 552 -20.33 -0.73 -6.75
CA VAL A 552 -21.79 -0.94 -6.91
C VAL A 552 -22.10 -2.43 -7.03
N GLY A 553 -21.40 -3.10 -7.93
CA GLY A 553 -21.43 -4.55 -8.11
C GLY A 553 -20.64 -4.93 -9.35
N GLU A 554 -19.66 -5.80 -9.20
CA GLU A 554 -18.83 -6.35 -10.26
C GLU A 554 -18.82 -7.86 -10.10
N HIS A 555 -19.08 -8.57 -11.19
CA HIS A 555 -19.28 -10.01 -11.18
C HIS A 555 -18.58 -10.59 -12.40
N GLU A 556 -17.65 -11.50 -12.16
CA GLU A 556 -16.92 -12.22 -13.18
C GLU A 556 -17.16 -13.72 -13.03
N VAL A 557 -17.38 -14.39 -14.16
CA VAL A 557 -17.43 -15.85 -14.25
C VAL A 557 -16.27 -16.30 -15.11
N LEU A 558 -15.39 -17.10 -14.54
CA LEU A 558 -14.23 -17.63 -15.21
C LEU A 558 -14.47 -19.11 -15.47
N PHE A 559 -14.31 -19.53 -16.72
CA PHE A 559 -14.19 -20.93 -17.11
C PHE A 559 -12.73 -21.17 -17.51
N THR A 560 -12.00 -21.94 -16.72
CA THR A 560 -10.54 -22.12 -16.87
C THR A 560 -10.22 -23.59 -17.12
N SER A 561 -9.45 -23.88 -18.17
CA SER A 561 -8.88 -25.21 -18.45
C SER A 561 -7.35 -25.15 -18.39
N ALA A 562 -6.67 -26.24 -18.76
CA ALA A 562 -5.21 -26.27 -18.85
C ALA A 562 -4.65 -25.36 -19.94
N ASP A 563 -5.42 -25.11 -21.01
CA ASP A 563 -4.92 -24.47 -22.23
C ASP A 563 -5.54 -23.09 -22.48
N GLU A 564 -6.69 -22.78 -21.87
CA GLU A 564 -7.37 -21.50 -22.07
C GLU A 564 -8.22 -21.06 -20.86
N GLN A 565 -8.62 -19.79 -20.90
CA GLN A 565 -9.54 -19.21 -19.94
C GLN A 565 -10.52 -18.28 -20.65
N ILE A 566 -11.80 -18.41 -20.32
CA ILE A 566 -12.87 -17.53 -20.80
C ILE A 566 -13.45 -16.79 -19.60
N VAL A 567 -13.56 -15.47 -19.71
CA VAL A 567 -14.06 -14.59 -18.64
C VAL A 567 -15.30 -13.84 -19.11
N LEU A 568 -16.40 -13.99 -18.37
CA LEU A 568 -17.62 -13.19 -18.52
C LEU A 568 -17.69 -12.16 -17.41
N GLY A 569 -17.58 -10.87 -17.74
CA GLY A 569 -17.63 -9.80 -16.76
C GLY A 569 -18.86 -8.92 -16.89
N HIS A 570 -19.48 -8.57 -15.75
CA HIS A 570 -20.44 -7.48 -15.64
C HIS A 570 -20.00 -6.51 -14.55
N ARG A 571 -19.98 -5.21 -14.89
CA ARG A 571 -19.68 -4.13 -13.96
C ARG A 571 -20.79 -3.09 -13.98
N ALA A 572 -21.43 -2.87 -12.83
CA ALA A 572 -22.39 -1.79 -12.66
C ALA A 572 -21.64 -0.50 -12.29
N PHE A 573 -21.81 0.55 -13.11
CA PHE A 573 -21.27 1.88 -12.82
C PHE A 573 -22.19 2.70 -11.89
N ASP A 574 -23.49 2.39 -11.89
CA ASP A 574 -24.51 3.10 -11.13
C ASP A 574 -25.56 2.11 -10.62
N ARG A 575 -26.07 2.32 -9.40
CA ARG A 575 -27.18 1.55 -8.81
C ARG A 575 -28.50 1.80 -9.53
N ARG A 576 -28.64 2.92 -10.24
CA ARG A 576 -29.83 3.27 -11.01
C ARG A 576 -30.21 2.20 -12.04
N ILE A 577 -29.24 1.45 -12.58
CA ILE A 577 -29.50 0.36 -13.54
C ILE A 577 -30.48 -0.68 -13.02
N PHE A 578 -30.47 -0.96 -11.70
CA PHE A 578 -31.38 -1.92 -11.09
C PHE A 578 -32.81 -1.37 -11.04
N ALA A 579 -32.97 -0.08 -10.75
CA ALA A 579 -34.26 0.60 -10.76
C ALA A 579 -34.82 0.72 -12.20
N THR A 580 -33.99 1.13 -13.16
CA THR A 580 -34.36 1.17 -14.59
C THR A 580 -34.83 -0.20 -15.08
N GLY A 581 -34.12 -1.27 -14.70
CA GLY A 581 -34.51 -2.64 -15.02
C GLY A 581 -35.84 -3.07 -14.40
N ALA A 582 -36.09 -2.72 -13.15
CA ALA A 582 -37.36 -3.01 -12.48
C ALA A 582 -38.53 -2.25 -13.11
N VAL A 583 -38.32 -0.99 -13.51
CA VAL A 583 -39.32 -0.20 -14.25
C VAL A 583 -39.57 -0.79 -15.64
N ARG A 584 -38.53 -1.29 -16.33
CA ARG A 584 -38.69 -2.03 -17.59
C ARG A 584 -39.52 -3.30 -17.39
N ALA A 585 -39.25 -4.08 -16.34
CA ALA A 585 -40.04 -5.25 -15.99
C ALA A 585 -41.50 -4.89 -15.68
N ALA A 586 -41.73 -3.78 -14.98
CA ALA A 586 -43.08 -3.31 -14.66
C ALA A 586 -43.88 -2.94 -15.92
N LYS A 587 -43.25 -2.24 -16.87
CA LYS A 587 -43.88 -1.93 -18.16
C LYS A 587 -44.20 -3.18 -18.98
N TRP A 588 -43.30 -4.16 -18.95
CA TRP A 588 -43.48 -5.41 -19.65
C TRP A 588 -44.62 -6.23 -19.02
N VAL A 589 -44.58 -6.47 -17.71
CA VAL A 589 -45.51 -7.38 -17.02
C VAL A 589 -46.97 -6.92 -17.09
N LYS A 590 -47.23 -5.60 -17.16
CA LYS A 590 -48.59 -5.02 -17.29
C LYS A 590 -49.41 -5.64 -18.43
N GLY A 591 -48.76 -6.03 -19.53
CA GLY A 591 -49.42 -6.59 -20.71
C GLY A 591 -49.50 -8.12 -20.76
N HIS A 592 -49.05 -8.82 -19.71
CA HIS A 592 -48.87 -10.28 -19.75
C HIS A 592 -49.90 -11.02 -18.91
N LYS A 593 -50.19 -12.27 -19.31
CA LYS A 593 -51.11 -13.16 -18.60
C LYS A 593 -50.52 -13.61 -17.27
N PRO A 594 -51.34 -14.09 -16.33
CA PRO A 594 -50.86 -14.74 -15.11
C PRO A 594 -49.79 -15.79 -15.39
N GLY A 595 -48.72 -15.75 -14.62
CA GLY A 595 -47.55 -16.58 -14.79
C GLY A 595 -46.35 -16.04 -14.02
N LEU A 596 -45.37 -16.92 -13.78
CA LEU A 596 -44.09 -16.55 -13.19
C LEU A 596 -43.09 -16.35 -14.33
N TYR A 597 -42.50 -15.16 -14.38
CA TYR A 597 -41.57 -14.73 -15.39
C TYR A 597 -40.25 -14.29 -14.75
N SER A 598 -39.19 -14.33 -15.55
CA SER A 598 -37.85 -13.90 -15.20
C SER A 598 -37.50 -12.61 -15.94
N MET A 599 -36.32 -12.05 -15.66
CA MET A 599 -35.78 -10.98 -16.49
C MET A 599 -35.40 -11.44 -17.91
N GLU A 600 -35.20 -12.74 -18.16
CA GLU A 600 -34.94 -13.23 -19.52
C GLU A 600 -36.17 -13.03 -20.42
N ASP A 601 -37.37 -13.27 -19.88
CA ASP A 601 -38.64 -13.04 -20.56
C ASP A 601 -38.85 -11.54 -20.88
N VAL A 602 -38.55 -10.67 -19.91
CA VAL A 602 -38.59 -9.20 -20.07
C VAL A 602 -37.61 -8.71 -21.14
N LEU A 603 -36.47 -9.40 -21.30
CA LEU A 603 -35.49 -9.10 -22.34
C LEU A 603 -35.81 -9.75 -23.69
N GLY A 604 -36.80 -10.65 -23.75
CA GLY A 604 -37.17 -11.37 -24.97
C GLY A 604 -36.14 -12.40 -25.41
N LEU A 605 -35.41 -12.99 -24.46
CA LEU A 605 -34.43 -14.03 -24.77
C LEU A 605 -35.15 -15.35 -25.08
N PRO A 606 -34.73 -16.10 -26.12
CA PRO A 606 -35.33 -17.41 -26.43
C PRO A 606 -34.95 -18.43 -25.35
N PRO A 607 -35.76 -19.50 -25.12
CA PRO A 607 -35.42 -20.60 -24.19
C PRO A 607 -34.10 -21.32 -24.53
N LEU A 608 -33.45 -21.94 -23.53
CA LEU A 608 -32.12 -22.57 -23.65
C LEU A 608 -32.21 -24.04 -24.03
#